data_AF-A0A2A5KWX8-F1
#
_entry.id   AF-A0A2A5KWX8-F1
#
_cell.length_a   1.000
_cell.length_b   1.000
_cell.length_c   1.000
_cell.angle_alpha   90.00
_cell.angle_beta   90.00
_cell.angle_gamma   90.00
#
_symmetry.space_group_name_H-M   'P 1'
#
loop_
_entity.id
_entity.type
_entity.pdbx_description
1 polymer ?
#
loop_
_entity_poly.entity_id
_entity_poly.type
_entity_poly.pdbx_seq_one_letter_code
_entity_poly.pdbx_strand_id
1 'polypeptide(L)' 'MMSELDDLLRQKAELETRIQEVMAGEIDRLKLEFADLAYKLREVGALPNTVESVFTDKAGTFNSYRVMRVKKA' A
#
# COMPACT_ATOMS: atom_id res chain seq x y z
N MET A 1 26.95 -21.37 26.39
CA MET A 1 25.97 -21.99 25.45
C MET A 1 24.74 -21.11 25.49
N MET A 2 24.33 -20.53 24.36
CA MET A 2 22.99 -19.93 24.28
C MET A 2 21.98 -21.05 24.53
N SER A 3 20.94 -20.76 25.31
CA SER A 3 19.90 -21.75 25.57
C SER A 3 19.06 -21.92 24.29
N GLU A 4 18.51 -23.11 24.06
CA GLU A 4 17.59 -23.37 22.95
C GLU A 4 16.43 -22.34 22.91
N LEU A 5 16.05 -21.82 24.08
CA LEU A 5 15.10 -20.73 24.22
C LEU A 5 15.59 -19.40 23.60
N ASP A 6 16.86 -19.04 23.77
CA ASP A 6 17.45 -17.82 23.17
C ASP A 6 17.48 -17.91 21.64
N ASP A 7 17.81 -19.09 21.11
CA ASP A 7 17.81 -19.35 19.67
C ASP A 7 16.38 -19.28 19.09
N LEU A 8 15.39 -19.83 19.79
CA LEU A 8 13.98 -19.75 19.40
C LEU A 8 13.45 -18.31 19.43
N LEU A 9 13.79 -17.52 20.45
CA LEU A 9 13.40 -16.12 20.56
C LEU A 9 13.99 -15.28 19.41
N ARG A 10 15.25 -15.55 19.05
CA ARG A 10 15.89 -14.91 17.90
C ARG A 10 15.19 -15.27 16.59
N GLN A 11 14.93 -16.55 16.34
CA GLN A 11 14.22 -17.00 15.13
C GLN A 11 12.82 -16.40 15.03
N LYS A 12 12.10 -16.29 16.16
CA LYS A 12 10.80 -15.62 16.20
C LYS A 12 10.89 -14.16 15.76
N ALA A 13 11.85 -13.39 16.30
CA ALA A 13 12.03 -11.98 15.93
C ALA A 13 12.38 -11.81 14.44
N GLU A 14 13.21 -12.71 13.89
CA GLU A 14 13.54 -12.73 12.47
C GLU A 14 12.30 -13.01 11.60
N LEU A 15 11.44 -13.95 12.01
CA LEU A 15 10.18 -14.24 11.32
C LEU A 15 9.18 -13.08 11.40
N GLU A 16 9.02 -12.46 12.56
CA GLU A 16 8.14 -11.29 12.74
C GLU A 16 8.57 -10.13 11.84
N THR A 17 9.89 -9.89 11.73
CA THR A 17 10.45 -8.88 10.82
C THR A 17 10.12 -9.20 9.36
N ARG A 18 10.35 -10.45 8.93
CA ARG A 18 10.03 -10.88 7.56
C ARG A 18 8.55 -10.77 7.23
N ILE A 19 7.67 -11.07 8.19
CA ILE A 19 6.22 -10.90 8.02
C ILE A 19 5.90 -9.42 7.77
N GLN A 20 6.47 -8.51 8.55
CA GLN A 20 6.25 -7.07 8.37
C GLN A 20 6.74 -6.59 6.99
N GLU A 21 7.89 -7.06 6.52
CA GLU A 21 8.42 -6.74 5.20
C GLU A 21 7.50 -7.22 4.06
N VAL A 22 7.05 -8.48 4.13
CA VAL A 22 6.13 -9.06 3.15
C VAL A 22 4.80 -8.30 3.15
N MET A 23 4.26 -7.99 4.33
CA MET A 23 3.01 -7.23 4.45
C MET A 23 3.15 -5.81 3.89
N ALA A 24 4.28 -5.13 4.15
CA ALA A 24 4.52 -3.79 3.60
C ALA A 24 4.56 -3.81 2.07
N GLY A 25 5.27 -4.79 1.48
CA GLY A 25 5.33 -4.96 0.03
C GLY A 25 3.96 -5.26 -0.59
N GLU A 26 3.15 -6.10 0.06
CA GLU A 26 1.81 -6.43 -0.43
C GLU A 26 0.85 -5.25 -0.34
N ILE A 27 0.92 -4.47 0.75
CA ILE A 27 0.16 -3.23 0.90
C ILE A 27 0.50 -2.26 -0.23
N ASP A 28 1.77 -2.11 -0.59
CA ASP A 28 2.19 -1.21 -1.66
C ASP A 28 1.75 -1.69 -3.05
N ARG A 29 1.74 -3.01 -3.29
CA ARG A 29 1.15 -3.60 -4.50
C ARG A 29 -0.34 -3.29 -4.61
N LEU A 30 -1.11 -3.56 -3.57
CA LEU A 30 -2.56 -3.32 -3.55
C LEU A 30 -2.90 -1.84 -3.73
N LYS A 31 -2.08 -0.95 -3.17
CA LYS A 31 -2.23 0.50 -3.37
C LYS A 31 -2.06 0.91 -4.83
N LEU A 32 -1.09 0.32 -5.54
CA LEU A 32 -0.87 0.57 -6.97
C LEU A 32 -2.05 0.07 -7.81
N GLU A 33 -2.51 -1.16 -7.56
CA GLU A 33 -3.66 -1.73 -8.25
C GLU A 33 -4.93 -0.88 -8.07
N PHE A 34 -5.16 -0.40 -6.84
CA PHE A 34 -6.28 0.49 -6.55
C PHE A 34 -6.16 1.83 -7.29
N ALA A 35 -4.96 2.42 -7.35
CA ALA A 35 -4.72 3.66 -8.10
C ALA A 35 -5.02 3.49 -9.60
N ASP A 36 -4.59 2.37 -10.19
CA ASP A 36 -4.84 2.06 -11.60
C ASP A 36 -6.33 1.84 -11.88
N LEU A 37 -7.05 1.15 -10.99
CA LEU A 37 -8.50 0.97 -11.09
C LEU A 37 -9.25 2.30 -10.96
N ALA A 38 -8.87 3.14 -9.99
CA ALA A 38 -9.48 4.45 -9.79
C ALA A 38 -9.29 5.35 -11.03
N TYR A 39 -8.10 5.31 -11.64
CA TYR A 39 -7.84 6.01 -12.90
C TYR A 39 -8.76 5.50 -14.01
N LYS A 40 -8.85 4.19 -14.23
CA LYS A 40 -9.71 3.59 -15.26
C LYS A 40 -11.19 3.93 -15.07
N LEU A 41 -11.69 3.89 -13.83
CA LEU A 41 -13.07 4.25 -13.51
C LEU A 41 -13.35 5.73 -13.79
N ARG A 42 -12.38 6.62 -13.54
CA ARG A 42 -12.51 8.04 -13.84
C ARG A 42 -12.60 8.32 -15.33
N GLU A 43 -11.76 7.65 -16.13
CA GLU A 43 -11.76 7.79 -17.60
C GLU A 43 -13.12 7.45 -18.22
N VAL A 44 -13.87 6.53 -17.60
CA VAL A 44 -15.22 6.15 -18.08
C VAL A 44 -16.36 6.86 -17.34
N GLY A 45 -16.06 7.84 -16.49
CA GLY A 45 -17.06 8.59 -15.72
C GLY A 45 -17.82 7.75 -14.68
N ALA A 46 -17.26 6.62 -14.25
CA ALA A 46 -17.88 5.69 -13.30
C ALA A 46 -17.23 5.73 -11.90
N LEU A 47 -16.24 6.59 -11.66
CA LEU A 47 -15.64 6.75 -10.35
C LEU A 47 -16.62 7.47 -9.40
N PRO A 48 -17.01 6.89 -8.25
CA PRO A 48 -17.90 7.58 -7.31
C PRO A 48 -17.28 8.87 -6.79
N ASN A 49 -18.06 9.96 -6.71
CA ASN A 49 -17.59 11.27 -6.25
C ASN A 49 -16.92 11.24 -4.87
N THR A 50 -17.40 10.37 -3.97
CA THR A 50 -16.79 10.17 -2.65
C THR A 50 -15.37 9.64 -2.76
N VAL A 51 -15.11 8.75 -3.72
CA VAL A 51 -13.78 8.20 -4.01
C VAL A 51 -12.93 9.20 -4.79
N GLU A 52 -13.50 9.91 -5.78
CA GLU A 52 -12.79 10.94 -6.55
C GLU A 52 -12.26 12.06 -5.66
N SER A 53 -13.04 12.46 -4.63
CA SER A 53 -12.64 13.50 -3.67
C SER A 53 -11.35 13.15 -2.90
N VAL A 54 -11.07 11.86 -2.73
CA VAL A 54 -9.85 11.38 -2.06
C VAL A 54 -8.63 11.66 -2.95
N PHE A 55 -8.76 11.45 -4.27
CA PHE A 55 -7.69 11.61 -5.25
C PHE A 55 -7.50 13.03 -5.78
N THR A 56 -8.43 13.93 -5.45
CA THR A 56 -8.43 15.30 -5.93
C THR A 56 -7.85 16.22 -4.87
N ASP A 57 -6.85 17.01 -5.23
CA ASP A 57 -6.28 17.99 -4.30
C ASP A 57 -7.15 19.25 -4.16
N LYS A 58 -6.73 20.16 -3.26
CA LYS A 58 -7.43 21.43 -3.02
C LYS A 58 -7.50 22.34 -4.26
N ALA A 59 -6.65 22.11 -5.26
CA ALA A 59 -6.65 22.85 -6.52
C ALA A 59 -7.53 22.17 -7.59
N GLY A 60 -8.22 21.07 -7.26
CA GLY A 60 -9.06 20.33 -8.20
C GLY A 60 -8.28 19.38 -9.11
N THR A 61 -7.00 19.11 -8.84
CA THR A 61 -6.19 18.21 -9.66
C THR A 61 -6.34 16.77 -9.17
N PHE A 62 -6.84 15.91 -10.05
CA PHE A 62 -6.93 14.47 -9.78
C PHE A 62 -5.57 13.79 -9.97
N ASN A 63 -5.14 13.02 -8.98
CA ASN A 63 -3.96 12.17 -9.07
C ASN A 63 -4.17 10.86 -8.31
N SER A 64 -4.29 9.75 -9.05
CA SER A 64 -4.54 8.42 -8.50
C SER A 64 -3.40 7.88 -7.63
N TYR A 65 -2.16 8.33 -7.82
CA TYR A 65 -0.99 7.81 -7.10
C TYR A 65 -0.60 8.66 -5.89
N ARG A 66 -0.96 9.95 -5.88
CA ARG A 66 -0.58 10.93 -4.85
C ARG A 66 -1.04 10.51 -3.44
N VAL A 67 -2.30 10.10 -3.31
CA VAL A 67 -2.91 9.79 -2.01
C VAL A 67 -2.30 8.53 -1.40
N MET A 68 -1.95 7.58 -2.26
CA MET A 68 -1.47 6.27 -1.85
C MET A 68 0.00 6.30 -1.44
N ARG A 69 0.70 7.44 -1.58
CA ARG A 69 2.14 7.61 -1.33
C ARG A 69 3.01 6.61 -2.09
N VAL A 70 2.48 6.05 -3.18
CA VAL A 70 3.20 5.16 -4.08
C VAL A 70 3.74 6.00 -5.24
N LYS A 71 4.98 5.72 -5.65
CA LYS A 71 5.54 6.30 -6.88
C LYS A 71 5.23 5.34 -8.02
N LYS A 72 4.75 5.87 -9.15
CA LYS A 72 4.77 5.12 -10.39
C LYS A 72 6.24 4.89 -10.77
N ALA A 73 6.63 3.62 -10.91
CA ALA A 73 7.94 3.23 -11.42
C ALA A 73 8.11 3.64 -12.89
#